data_AF-A0A3D5WL88-F1
#
_entry.id   AF-A0A3D5WL88-F1
#
_cell.length_a   1.000
_cell.length_b   1.000
_cell.length_c   1.000
_cell.angle_alpha   90.00
_cell.angle_beta   90.00
_cell.angle_gamma   90.00
#
_symmetry.space_group_name_H-M   'P 1'
#
loop_
_entity.id
_entity.type
_entity.pdbx_description
1 polymer ?
#
loop_
_entity_poly.entity_id
_entity_poly.type
_entity_poly.pdbx_seq_one_letter_code
_entity_poly.pdbx_strand_id
1 'polypeptide(L)'
;MAGLVEMDVLNSMNDILSADVLSDFYAGANDSFTYDGKVMAGTMIRNPFCMYYNKTLLTAAGYTEADLKDLSWDKFIQMCKDIAALGKNEDGNVV
;
A
#
# COMPACT_ATOMS: atom_id res chain seq x y z
N MET A 1 0.28 -14.35 -12.03
CA MET A 1 0.89 -13.99 -13.32
C MET A 1 1.72 -15.14 -13.86
N ALA A 2 2.74 -15.62 -13.15
CA ALA A 2 3.59 -16.74 -13.57
C ALA A 2 2.85 -17.93 -14.23
N GLY A 3 1.81 -18.48 -13.60
CA GLY A 3 1.05 -19.60 -14.20
C GLY A 3 0.36 -19.28 -15.54
N LEU A 4 -0.06 -18.03 -15.79
CA LEU A 4 -0.61 -17.63 -17.09
C LEU A 4 0.48 -17.49 -18.16
N VAL A 5 1.69 -17.09 -17.75
CA VAL A 5 2.87 -17.05 -18.63
C VAL A 5 3.30 -18.47 -19.00
N GLU A 6 3.34 -19.39 -18.02
CA GLU A 6 3.68 -20.81 -18.26
C GLU A 6 2.69 -21.52 -19.20
N MET A 7 1.41 -21.13 -19.15
CA MET A 7 0.38 -21.65 -20.04
C MET A 7 0.41 -21.04 -21.45
N ASP A 8 1.27 -20.05 -21.71
CA ASP A 8 1.39 -19.33 -22.98
C ASP A 8 0.06 -18.72 -23.48
N VAL A 9 -0.73 -18.17 -22.55
CA VAL A 9 -2.05 -17.57 -22.85
C VAL A 9 -2.06 -16.04 -22.88
N LEU A 10 -0.88 -15.41 -22.80
CA LEU A 10 -0.72 -13.96 -22.75
C LEU A 10 0.16 -13.48 -23.90
N ASN A 11 -0.29 -12.45 -24.61
CA ASN A 11 0.57 -11.71 -25.53
C ASN A 11 1.53 -10.82 -24.74
N SER A 12 2.76 -10.63 -25.23
CA SER A 12 3.68 -9.68 -24.63
C SER A 12 3.21 -8.25 -24.88
N MET A 13 3.32 -7.40 -23.86
CA MET A 13 3.07 -5.96 -24.00
C MET A 13 4.14 -5.29 -24.87
N ASN A 14 5.35 -5.86 -24.96
CA ASN A 14 6.41 -5.39 -25.85
C ASN A 14 6.03 -5.46 -27.33
N ASP A 15 5.09 -6.34 -27.70
CA ASP A 15 4.60 -6.47 -29.07
C ASP A 15 3.49 -5.45 -29.40
N ILE A 16 2.96 -4.76 -28.38
CA ILE A 16 1.77 -3.90 -28.47
C ILE A 16 2.12 -2.43 -28.16
N LEU A 17 3.02 -2.19 -27.21
CA LEU A 17 3.37 -0.87 -26.71
C LEU A 17 4.85 -0.55 -26.99
N SER A 18 5.14 0.74 -27.18
CA SER A 18 6.52 1.19 -27.33
C SER A 18 7.30 1.10 -26.01
N ALA A 19 8.63 1.04 -26.12
CA ALA A 19 9.52 1.05 -24.95
C ALA A 19 9.29 2.27 -24.05
N ASP A 20 9.06 3.45 -24.64
CA ASP A 20 8.81 4.69 -23.90
C ASP A 20 7.53 4.57 -23.04
N VAL A 21 6.45 4.02 -23.60
CA VAL A 21 5.19 3.81 -22.86
C VAL A 21 5.38 2.76 -21.76
N LEU A 22 6.11 1.68 -22.04
CA LEU A 22 6.41 0.66 -21.03
C LEU A 22 7.25 1.23 -19.88
N SER A 23 8.16 2.16 -20.17
CA SER A 23 9.03 2.79 -19.17
C SER A 23 8.32 3.82 -18.27
N ASP A 24 7.14 4.31 -18.69
CA ASP A 24 6.34 5.28 -17.93
C ASP A 24 5.52 4.62 -16.80
N PHE A 25 5.38 3.28 -16.82
CA PHE A 25 4.77 2.56 -15.72
C PHE A 25 5.64 2.61 -14.46
N TYR A 26 4.99 2.52 -13.29
CA TYR A 26 5.69 2.47 -12.02
C TYR A 26 6.64 1.26 -11.95
N ALA A 27 7.94 1.52 -11.74
CA ALA A 27 8.99 0.51 -11.86
C ALA A 27 8.72 -0.79 -11.08
N GLY A 28 8.35 -0.69 -9.80
CA GLY A 28 8.09 -1.89 -8.98
C GLY A 28 6.89 -2.72 -9.45
N ALA A 29 5.95 -2.12 -10.20
CA ALA A 29 4.85 -2.86 -10.80
C ALA A 29 5.32 -3.61 -12.07
N ASN A 30 6.16 -2.98 -12.89
CA ASN A 30 6.74 -3.62 -14.07
C ASN A 30 7.61 -4.83 -13.73
N ASP A 31 8.40 -4.75 -12.65
CA ASP A 31 9.25 -5.86 -12.20
C ASP A 31 8.42 -7.13 -11.93
N SER A 32 7.23 -6.97 -11.34
CA SER A 32 6.34 -8.10 -11.01
C SER A 32 5.69 -8.76 -12.24
N PHE A 33 5.72 -8.07 -13.39
CA PHE A 33 5.13 -8.53 -14.65
C PHE A 33 6.16 -8.86 -15.73
N THR A 34 7.46 -8.75 -15.42
CA THR A 34 8.52 -9.04 -16.37
C THR A 34 8.99 -10.49 -16.25
N TYR A 35 8.87 -11.25 -17.32
CA TYR A 35 9.29 -12.65 -17.42
C TYR A 35 10.17 -12.79 -18.67
N ASP A 36 11.36 -13.36 -18.53
CA ASP A 36 12.34 -13.52 -19.62
C ASP A 36 12.59 -12.22 -20.43
N GLY A 37 12.63 -11.08 -19.73
CA GLY A 37 12.85 -9.76 -20.32
C GLY A 37 11.63 -9.17 -21.07
N LYS A 38 10.49 -9.85 -21.05
CA LYS A 38 9.23 -9.39 -21.64
C LYS A 38 8.24 -8.98 -20.56
N VAL A 39 7.63 -7.81 -20.75
CA VAL A 39 6.52 -7.32 -19.92
C VAL A 39 5.25 -8.04 -20.36
N MET A 40 4.63 -8.77 -19.44
CA MET A 40 3.47 -9.63 -19.73
C MET A 40 2.13 -9.00 -19.31
N ALA A 41 2.16 -7.87 -18.59
CA ALA A 41 0.96 -7.11 -18.23
C ALA A 41 1.30 -5.65 -17.90
N GLY A 42 0.33 -4.76 -18.17
CA GLY A 42 0.37 -3.36 -17.73
C GLY A 42 -0.50 -3.15 -16.50
N THR A 43 -0.03 -2.31 -15.57
CA THR A 43 -0.82 -1.97 -14.37
C THR A 43 -1.93 -0.98 -14.71
N MET A 44 -3.18 -1.40 -14.63
CA MET A 44 -4.33 -0.50 -14.87
C MET A 44 -4.69 0.32 -13.62
N ILE A 45 -4.72 -0.30 -12.46
CA ILE A 45 -5.08 0.33 -11.18
C ILE A 45 -4.01 -0.01 -10.15
N ARG A 46 -3.53 1.00 -9.41
CA ARG A 46 -2.63 0.83 -8.27
C ARG A 46 -3.45 0.91 -6.99
N ASN A 47 -3.34 -0.11 -6.14
CA ASN A 47 -3.98 -0.15 -4.83
C ASN A 47 -2.91 -0.18 -3.73
N PRO A 48 -2.32 0.97 -3.36
CA PRO A 48 -1.41 1.02 -2.24
C PRO A 48 -2.18 0.73 -0.93
N PHE A 49 -1.51 0.05 0.01
CA PHE A 49 -2.01 -0.08 1.36
C PHE A 49 -1.65 1.18 2.15
N CYS A 50 -2.67 1.82 2.72
CA CYS A 50 -2.52 2.99 3.57
C CYS A 50 -3.12 2.70 4.95
N MET A 51 -2.58 3.35 5.97
CA MET A 51 -3.15 3.30 7.32
C MET A 51 -4.24 4.37 7.46
N TYR A 52 -5.44 3.93 7.85
CA TYR A 52 -6.49 4.82 8.33
C TYR A 52 -6.43 4.91 9.85
N TYR A 53 -6.75 6.07 10.42
CA TYR A 53 -6.72 6.31 11.86
C TYR A 53 -7.89 7.20 12.31
N ASN A 54 -8.31 7.06 13.57
CA ASN A 54 -9.36 7.86 14.17
C ASN A 54 -8.77 9.11 14.84
N LYS A 55 -9.04 10.29 14.25
CA LYS A 55 -8.50 11.57 14.73
C LYS A 55 -8.95 11.94 16.15
N THR A 56 -10.16 11.56 16.52
CA THR A 56 -10.72 11.82 17.86
C THR A 56 -9.96 11.03 18.91
N LEU A 57 -9.75 9.73 18.67
CA LEU A 57 -8.98 8.88 19.59
C LEU A 57 -7.50 9.29 19.65
N LEU A 58 -6.91 9.66 18.52
CA LEU A 58 -5.54 10.17 18.46
C LEU A 58 -5.37 11.42 19.33
N THR A 59 -6.29 12.39 19.19
CA THR A 59 -6.30 13.62 20.00
C THR A 59 -6.53 13.33 21.48
N ALA A 60 -7.46 12.43 21.81
CA ALA A 60 -7.76 12.04 23.18
C ALA A 60 -6.55 11.38 23.89
N ALA A 61 -5.72 10.66 23.13
CA ALA A 61 -4.46 10.10 23.60
C ALA A 61 -3.30 11.12 23.62
N GLY A 62 -3.53 12.39 23.26
CA GLY A 62 -2.53 13.47 23.32
C GLY A 62 -1.65 13.60 22.08
N TYR A 63 -2.00 12.97 20.96
CA TYR A 63 -1.21 12.98 19.72
C TYR A 63 -1.85 13.81 18.60
N THR A 64 -1.02 14.23 17.63
CA THR A 64 -1.44 15.01 16.46
C THR A 64 -1.06 14.32 15.16
N GLU A 65 -1.55 14.80 14.01
CA GLU A 65 -1.15 14.26 12.70
C GLU A 65 0.36 14.45 12.42
N ALA A 66 0.99 15.47 13.03
CA ALA A 66 2.43 15.67 12.93
C ALA A 66 3.21 14.50 13.52
N ASP A 67 2.66 13.82 14.52
CA ASP A 67 3.28 12.66 15.14
C ASP A 67 3.36 11.45 14.22
N LEU A 68 2.51 11.40 13.18
CA LEU A 68 2.42 10.31 12.21
C LEU A 68 3.41 10.43 11.03
N LYS A 69 4.03 11.60 10.85
CA LYS A 69 4.87 11.88 9.67
C LYS A 69 6.17 11.08 9.65
N ASP A 70 6.77 10.86 10.81
CA ASP A 70 8.07 10.17 10.97
C ASP A 70 7.92 9.01 11.97
N LEU A 71 6.94 8.14 11.69
CA LEU A 71 6.50 7.09 12.61
C LEU A 71 7.43 5.86 12.55
N SER A 72 8.12 5.57 13.65
CA SER A 72 8.77 4.27 13.84
C SER A 72 7.76 3.23 14.34
N TRP A 73 8.10 1.94 14.19
CA TRP A 73 7.27 0.86 14.75
C TRP A 73 7.09 0.99 16.27
N ASP A 74 8.13 1.35 17.00
CA ASP A 74 8.05 1.54 18.45
C ASP A 74 7.11 2.70 18.82
N LYS A 75 7.22 3.84 18.11
CA LYS A 75 6.32 4.99 18.31
C LYS A 75 4.88 4.61 17.98
N PHE A 76 4.66 3.92 16.86
CA PHE A 76 3.33 3.44 16.48
C PHE A 76 2.71 2.53 17.55
N ILE A 77 3.46 1.53 18.01
CA ILE A 77 3.00 0.59 19.04
C ILE A 77 2.68 1.32 20.35
N GLN A 78 3.50 2.29 20.75
CA GLN A 78 3.25 3.07 21.95
C GLN A 78 1.96 3.90 21.81
N MET A 79 1.77 4.58 20.69
CA MET A 79 0.54 5.34 20.42
C MET A 79 -0.70 4.44 20.45
N CYS A 80 -0.62 3.22 19.90
CA CYS A 80 -1.72 2.25 19.99
C CYS A 80 -2.04 1.84 21.43
N LYS A 81 -1.02 1.64 22.28
CA LYS A 81 -1.21 1.32 23.70
C LYS A 81 -1.86 2.48 24.46
N ASP A 82 -1.45 3.70 24.18
CA ASP A 82 -1.99 4.89 24.84
C ASP A 82 -3.46 5.12 24.44
N ILE A 83 -3.80 4.87 23.17
CA ILE A 83 -5.19 4.89 22.69
C ILE A 83 -6.02 3.80 23.38
N ALA A 84 -5.52 2.56 23.48
CA ALA A 84 -6.23 1.48 24.17
C ALA A 84 -6.42 1.79 25.68
N ALA A 85 -5.48 2.50 26.31
CA ALA A 85 -5.57 2.90 27.71
C ALA A 85 -6.69 3.93 28.00
N LEU A 86 -7.28 4.55 26.97
CA LEU A 86 -8.47 5.40 27.12
C LEU A 86 -9.69 4.61 27.62
N GLY A 87 -9.72 3.29 27.37
CA GLY A 87 -10.76 2.37 27.85
C GLY A 87 -12.08 2.49 27.09
N LYS A 88 -12.78 3.63 27.19
CA LYS A 88 -14.02 3.89 26.46
C LYS A 88 -13.98 5.21 25.71
N ASN A 89 -14.56 5.25 24.53
CA ASN A 89 -14.78 6.49 23.78
C ASN A 89 -16.03 7.24 24.28
N GLU A 90 -16.30 8.40 23.68
CA GLU A 90 -17.46 9.26 24.02
C GLU A 90 -18.82 8.56 23.80
N ASP A 91 -18.89 7.60 22.87
CA ASP A 91 -20.09 6.80 22.61
C ASP A 91 -20.25 5.62 23.60
N GLY A 92 -19.30 5.44 24.51
CA GLY A 92 -19.27 4.34 25.49
C GLY A 92 -18.75 3.01 24.94
N ASN A 93 -18.25 2.98 23.71
CA ASN A 93 -17.62 1.82 23.08
C ASN A 93 -16.22 1.60 23.66
N VAL A 94 -15.83 0.33 23.84
CA VAL A 94 -14.46 -0.02 24.21
C VAL A 94 -13.53 0.30 23.06
N VAL A 95 -12.39 0.91 23.39
CA VAL A 95 -11.32 1.30 22.47
C VAL A 95 -10.17 0.31 22.54
#